data_AF-A0A6G7XBG1-F1
#
_entry.id   AF-A0A6G7XBG1-F1
#
_cell.length_a   1.000
_cell.length_b   1.000
_cell.length_c   1.000
_cell.angle_alpha   90.00
_cell.angle_beta   90.00
_cell.angle_gamma   90.00
#
_symmetry.space_group_name_H-M   'P 1'
#
loop_
_entity.id
_entity.type
_entity.pdbx_description
1 polymer ?
#
loop_
_entity_poly.entity_id
_entity_poly.type
_entity_poly.pdbx_seq_one_letter_code
_entity_poly.pdbx_strand_id
1 'polypeptide(L)'
;MQLGARWMVGAQPHSSVPPELYAEIARQEQLHPDASSWTLTWLEGRPRAGLDDLVIVSVNAEGQIVASPVGGSLPTRTATTMIG
;
A
#
# COMPACT_ATOMS: atom_id res chain seq x y z
N MET A 1 -5.80 13.80 -15.47
CA MET A 1 -5.65 12.33 -15.53
C MET A 1 -4.23 12.00 -15.13
N GLN A 2 -4.03 11.16 -14.12
CA GLN A 2 -2.69 10.69 -13.74
C GLN A 2 -2.52 9.26 -14.23
N LEU A 3 -1.41 9.00 -14.94
CA LEU A 3 -1.11 7.68 -15.47
C LEU A 3 -0.58 6.79 -14.34
N GLY A 4 -1.09 5.57 -14.27
CA GLY A 4 -0.52 4.52 -13.41
C GLY A 4 0.86 4.09 -13.90
N ALA A 5 1.53 3.25 -13.12
CA ALA A 5 2.83 2.69 -13.50
C ALA A 5 2.98 1.28 -12.95
N ARG A 6 3.86 0.48 -13.56
CA ARG A 6 4.25 -0.83 -13.04
C ARG A 6 5.77 -0.95 -13.04
N TRP A 7 6.34 -1.51 -11.99
CA TRP A 7 7.78 -1.78 -11.89
C TRP A 7 8.03 -3.08 -11.11
N MET A 8 9.26 -3.60 -11.21
CA MET A 8 9.67 -4.83 -10.51
C MET A 8 10.09 -4.53 -9.08
N VAL A 9 9.90 -5.50 -8.18
CA VAL A 9 10.45 -5.45 -6.82
C VAL A 9 11.98 -5.31 -6.86
N GLY A 10 12.52 -4.48 -5.98
CA GLY A 10 13.96 -4.18 -5.90
C GLY A 10 14.50 -3.27 -7.02
N ALA A 11 13.67 -2.90 -7.99
CA ALA A 11 13.99 -1.85 -8.95
C ALA A 11 13.65 -0.47 -8.36
N GLN A 12 14.24 0.58 -8.94
CA GLN A 12 13.89 1.95 -8.56
C GLN A 12 12.40 2.21 -8.85
N PRO A 13 11.62 2.75 -7.89
CA PRO A 13 10.24 3.12 -8.13
C PRO A 13 10.08 4.04 -9.34
N HIS A 14 9.00 3.86 -10.10
CA HIS A 14 8.71 4.69 -11.27
C HIS A 14 8.62 6.18 -10.89
N SER A 15 8.98 7.09 -11.80
CA SER A 15 8.99 8.55 -11.55
C SER A 15 7.64 9.14 -11.15
N SER A 16 6.54 8.44 -11.48
CA SER A 16 5.18 8.79 -11.04
C SER A 16 4.89 8.46 -9.58
N VAL A 17 5.73 7.66 -8.91
CA VAL A 17 5.53 7.26 -7.51
C VAL A 17 6.03 8.41 -6.61
N PRO A 18 5.18 8.93 -5.71
CA PRO A 18 5.59 9.97 -4.77
C PRO A 18 6.74 9.51 -3.85
N PRO A 19 7.77 10.34 -3.62
CA PRO A 19 8.93 9.98 -2.80
C PRO A 19 8.58 9.61 -1.36
N GLU A 20 7.51 10.17 -0.82
CA GLU A 20 6.98 9.85 0.52
C GLU A 20 6.62 8.37 0.69
N LEU A 21 6.32 7.65 -0.40
CA LEU A 21 6.00 6.22 -0.36
C LEU A 21 7.24 5.32 -0.37
N TYR A 22 8.43 5.84 -0.69
CA TYR A 22 9.61 5.00 -0.99
C TYR A 22 10.07 4.19 0.23
N ALA A 23 10.04 4.80 1.41
CA ALA A 23 10.45 4.13 2.64
C ALA A 23 9.52 2.95 2.98
N GLU A 24 8.21 3.12 2.82
CA GLU A 24 7.24 2.06 3.07
C GLU A 24 7.30 0.99 1.97
N ILE A 25 7.45 1.37 0.70
CA ILE A 25 7.67 0.42 -0.41
C ILE A 25 8.87 -0.49 -0.11
N ALA A 26 10.03 0.08 0.21
CA ALA A 26 11.23 -0.71 0.52
C ALA A 26 11.05 -1.61 1.75
N ARG A 27 10.25 -1.19 2.74
CA ARG A 27 9.89 -2.01 3.89
C ARG A 27 9.01 -3.20 3.50
N GLN A 28 7.98 -2.97 2.68
CA GLN A 28 7.09 -4.04 2.23
C GLN A 28 7.81 -5.08 1.36
N GLU A 29 8.78 -4.67 0.54
CA GLU A 29 9.62 -5.60 -0.21
C GLU A 29 10.43 -6.54 0.72
N GLN A 30 10.90 -6.04 1.86
CA GLN A 30 11.60 -6.86 2.86
C GLN A 30 10.64 -7.83 3.59
N LEU A 31 9.39 -7.43 3.78
CA LEU A 31 8.36 -8.26 4.43
C LEU A 31 7.78 -9.33 3.48
N HIS A 32 7.86 -9.09 2.17
CA HIS A 32 7.31 -9.97 1.13
C HIS A 32 8.38 -10.32 0.08
N PRO A 33 9.40 -11.14 0.43
CA PRO A 33 10.51 -11.46 -0.47
C PRO A 33 10.09 -12.24 -1.73
N ASP A 34 8.94 -12.92 -1.69
CA ASP A 34 8.38 -13.65 -2.83
C ASP A 34 7.56 -12.78 -3.80
N ALA A 35 7.39 -11.49 -3.48
CA ALA A 35 6.67 -10.57 -4.36
C ALA A 35 7.50 -10.22 -5.60
N SER A 36 6.80 -9.98 -6.70
CA SER A 36 7.40 -9.79 -8.02
C SER A 36 7.29 -8.36 -8.52
N SER A 37 6.14 -7.71 -8.33
CA SER A 37 5.88 -6.43 -8.97
C SER A 37 5.01 -5.47 -8.17
N TRP A 38 5.26 -4.19 -8.40
CA TRP A 38 4.46 -3.09 -7.90
C TRP A 38 3.61 -2.49 -9.00
N THR A 39 2.38 -2.09 -8.66
CA THR A 39 1.48 -1.34 -9.54
C THR A 39 1.00 -0.07 -8.84
N LEU A 40 1.28 1.10 -9.42
CA LEU A 40 0.75 2.38 -9.00
C LEU A 40 -0.58 2.65 -9.71
N THR A 41 -1.61 2.91 -8.91
CA THR A 41 -2.92 3.41 -9.35
C THR A 41 -3.21 4.74 -8.66
N TRP A 42 -3.99 5.59 -9.31
CA TRP A 42 -4.49 6.85 -8.73
C TRP A 42 -5.99 6.75 -8.53
N LEU A 43 -6.46 6.87 -7.28
CA LEU A 43 -7.88 6.88 -6.95
C LEU A 43 -8.23 8.18 -6.24
N GLU A 44 -9.17 8.93 -6.80
CA GLU A 44 -9.58 10.25 -6.27
C GLU A 44 -8.40 11.21 -6.06
N GLY A 45 -7.39 11.13 -6.94
CA GLY A 45 -6.16 11.93 -6.85
C GLY A 45 -5.13 11.42 -5.83
N ARG A 46 -5.39 10.30 -5.16
CA ARG A 46 -4.49 9.71 -4.16
C ARG A 46 -3.70 8.53 -4.75
N PRO A 47 -2.39 8.45 -4.49
CA PRO A 47 -1.57 7.35 -4.96
C PRO A 47 -1.87 6.08 -4.16
N ARG A 48 -1.93 4.94 -4.85
CA ARG A 48 -2.00 3.60 -4.27
C ARG A 48 -1.01 2.70 -4.99
N ALA A 49 0.05 2.29 -4.30
CA ALA A 49 1.02 1.32 -4.79
C ALA A 49 0.67 -0.06 -4.25
N GLY A 50 0.19 -0.95 -5.11
CA GLY A 50 -0.06 -2.36 -4.77
C GLY A 50 1.16 -3.21 -5.05
N LEU A 51 1.57 -4.03 -4.10
CA LEU A 51 2.58 -5.08 -4.27
C LEU A 51 1.85 -6.39 -4.57
N ASP A 52 1.83 -6.77 -5.84
CA ASP A 52 1.00 -7.84 -6.39
C ASP A 52 -0.42 -7.83 -5.77
N ASP A 53 -0.88 -8.95 -5.22
CA ASP A 53 -2.16 -9.07 -4.48
C ASP A 53 -1.92 -9.22 -2.96
N LEU A 54 -0.84 -8.62 -2.43
CA LEU A 54 -0.41 -8.81 -1.03
C LEU A 54 -0.72 -7.58 -0.16
N VAL A 55 -0.26 -6.40 -0.58
CA VAL A 55 -0.35 -5.18 0.22
C VAL A 55 -0.54 -3.95 -0.65
N ILE A 56 -1.27 -2.95 -0.15
CA ILE A 56 -1.44 -1.64 -0.75
C ILE A 56 -0.81 -0.59 0.17
N VAL A 57 0.18 0.13 -0.35
CA VAL A 57 0.76 1.32 0.27
C VAL A 57 0.03 2.55 -0.28
N SER A 58 -0.52 3.38 0.59
CA SER A 58 -1.30 4.56 0.19
C SER A 58 -1.26 5.68 1.22
N VAL A 59 -1.78 6.85 0.84
CA VAL A 59 -1.96 8.00 1.75
C VAL A 59 -3.40 8.05 2.26
N ASN A 60 -3.59 7.95 3.57
CA ASN A 60 -4.91 8.02 4.19
C ASN A 60 -5.49 9.45 4.17
N ALA A 61 -6.72 9.63 4.65
CA ALA A 61 -7.40 10.92 4.63
C ALA A 61 -6.64 12.02 5.41
N GLU A 62 -5.88 11.64 6.43
CA GLU A 62 -5.06 12.51 7.29
C GLU A 62 -3.68 12.83 6.71
N GLY A 63 -3.34 12.29 5.53
CA GLY A 63 -2.04 12.52 4.90
C GLY A 63 -0.94 11.57 5.39
N GLN A 64 -1.29 10.50 6.11
CA GLN A 64 -0.33 9.52 6.61
C GLN A 64 -0.16 8.36 5.64
N ILE A 65 1.08 7.86 5.53
CA ILE A 65 1.39 6.65 4.76
C ILE A 65 0.93 5.43 5.55
N VAL A 66 0.13 4.58 4.90
CA VAL A 66 -0.39 3.34 5.47
C VAL A 66 -0.19 2.19 4.49
N ALA A 67 0.17 1.02 5.04
CA ALA A 67 0.22 -0.25 4.32
C ALA A 67 -0.93 -1.14 4.80
N SER A 68 -1.78 -1.58 3.88
CA SER A 68 -2.96 -2.40 4.18
C SER A 68 -2.95 -3.69 3.35
N PRO A 69 -3.18 -4.87 3.94
CA PRO A 69 -3.23 -6.13 3.19
C PRO A 69 -4.37 -6.13 2.18
N VAL A 70 -4.11 -6.66 0.99
CA VAL A 70 -5.15 -6.90 -0.03
C VAL A 70 -6.03 -8.05 0.48
N GLY A 71 -7.36 -7.85 0.51
CA GLY A 71 -8.32 -8.85 0.99
C GLY A 71 -8.53 -8.91 2.50
N GLY A 72 -7.90 -8.03 3.29
CA GLY A 72 -8.15 -7.90 4.72
C GLY A 72 -9.51 -7.27 5.03
N SER A 73 -10.60 -8.05 4.98
CA SER A 73 -11.78 -7.74 5.78
C SER A 73 -11.33 -7.82 7.24
N LEU A 74 -11.31 -6.69 7.95
CA LEU A 74 -11.05 -6.68 9.39
C LEU A 74 -11.97 -7.72 10.06
N PRO A 75 -11.50 -8.56 11.01
CA PRO A 75 -12.45 -9.10 11.96
C PRO A 75 -13.05 -7.89 12.68
N THR A 76 -14.37 -7.72 12.56
CA THR A 76 -15.13 -6.73 13.31
C THR A 76 -14.79 -6.93 14.78
N ARG A 77 -13.93 -6.08 15.37
CA ARG A 77 -13.79 -6.02 16.82
C ARG A 77 -15.01 -5.28 17.34
N THR A 78 -16.16 -5.95 17.37
CA THR A 78 -17.20 -5.59 18.32
C THR A 78 -16.62 -5.86 19.70
N ALA A 79 -16.19 -4.78 20.36
CA ALA A 79 -15.81 -4.80 21.75
C ALA A 79 -17.04 -5.21 22.58
N THR A 80 -17.14 -6.49 22.93
CA THR A 80 -17.96 -6.94 24.06
C THR A 80 -17.33 -6.35 25.32
N THR A 81 -17.84 -5.19 25.72
CA THR A 81 -17.73 -4.69 27.09
C THR A 81 -18.63 -5.59 27.93
N MET A 82 -18.04 -6.59 28.60
CA MET A 82 -18.61 -7.11 29.84
C MET A 82 -17.79 -6.56 30.99
N ILE A 83 -18.34 -5.52 31.62
CA ILE A 83 -18.11 -5.16 33.01
C ILE A 83 -19.46 -4.72 33.57
N GLY A 84 -19.98 -5.50 34.52
CA GLY A 84 -21.25 -5.29 35.20
C GLY A 84 -21.83 -6.61 35.67
#